data_AF-A0A8C9V8B7-F1
#
_entry.id   AF-A0A8C9V8B7-F1
#
_cell.length_a   1.000
_cell.length_b   1.000
_cell.length_c   1.000
_cell.angle_alpha   90.00
_cell.angle_beta   90.00
_cell.angle_gamma   90.00
#
_symmetry.space_group_name_H-M   'P 1'
#
loop_
_entity.id
_entity.type
_entity.pdbx_description
1 polymer ?
#
loop_
_entity_poly.entity_id
_entity_poly.type
_entity_poly.pdbx_seq_one_letter_code
_entity_poly.pdbx_strand_id
1 'polypeptide(L)'
;MKQPVRRGVADYNVSVGCVAGDAQSYVLFCDFFDRIIEAYHGYKVTSSRQESDFNYNILKGGDDFDPAYVAGCKVCVSRSLDDFSFPTHCSRGERRQLLALAKKAFCQLGEQFPGQLYSMEEVSQRKQDNGFLLKVPSEFQMRTGMARDWPDSRAVWVSTHDNLVVWINIEDHLQFVSKQDDSNIKKAFETVCTQLQRVEAVYRTLRHSFIWKEHLGWVVSSPAEVGTGLKASIRVKLPNMAQHRLLENILERLRVRMDTQSSGVCTVTNAQTIGFTEVELMQLLVDGVKMLITMEKKLEASASIDHLIPAQK
;
A
#
# COMPACT_ATOMS: atom_id res chain seq x y z
N MET A 1 -19.27 -15.31 -25.39
CA MET A 1 -18.51 -16.31 -26.19
C MET A 1 -17.05 -16.23 -25.79
N LYS A 2 -16.46 -17.40 -25.49
CA LYS A 2 -15.08 -17.55 -24.98
C LYS A 2 -14.05 -17.23 -26.07
N GLN A 3 -13.00 -16.48 -25.72
CA GLN A 3 -11.70 -16.56 -26.37
C GLN A 3 -10.66 -17.03 -25.35
N PRO A 4 -9.71 -17.91 -25.72
CA PRO A 4 -8.74 -18.49 -24.80
C PRO A 4 -7.59 -17.51 -24.55
N VAL A 5 -7.36 -17.17 -23.29
CA VAL A 5 -6.19 -16.39 -22.86
C VAL A 5 -4.96 -17.29 -23.02
N ARG A 6 -4.00 -16.84 -23.83
CA ARG A 6 -2.69 -17.47 -23.98
C ARG A 6 -1.98 -17.49 -22.63
N ARG A 7 -1.59 -18.69 -22.18
CA ARG A 7 -0.69 -18.90 -21.04
C ARG A 7 0.69 -18.34 -21.38
N GLY A 8 1.07 -17.25 -20.72
CA GLY A 8 2.42 -16.75 -20.64
C GLY A 8 2.68 -16.32 -19.20
N VAL A 9 3.59 -17.05 -18.54
CA VAL A 9 4.28 -16.75 -17.27
C VAL A 9 3.40 -16.31 -16.09
N ALA A 10 3.30 -17.21 -15.11
CA ALA A 10 2.51 -17.14 -13.89
C ALA A 10 2.57 -15.80 -13.11
N ASP A 11 1.52 -15.00 -13.22
CA ASP A 11 1.08 -14.06 -12.19
C ASP A 11 0.25 -14.84 -11.15
N TYR A 12 0.88 -15.37 -10.10
CA TYR A 12 0.18 -15.86 -8.90
C TYR A 12 -0.09 -14.74 -7.89
N ASN A 13 -0.16 -13.48 -8.34
CA ASN A 13 -0.75 -12.43 -7.51
C ASN A 13 -2.26 -12.60 -7.52
N VAL A 14 -2.81 -13.18 -6.44
CA VAL A 14 -4.26 -13.25 -6.22
C VAL A 14 -4.81 -11.84 -6.36
N SER A 15 -5.51 -11.56 -7.46
CA SER A 15 -6.22 -10.31 -7.65
C SER A 15 -7.55 -10.40 -6.91
N VAL A 16 -7.95 -9.33 -6.20
CA VAL A 16 -9.22 -9.29 -5.46
C VAL A 16 -10.45 -9.40 -6.37
N GLY A 17 -10.31 -9.04 -7.66
CA GLY A 17 -11.33 -9.24 -8.68
C GLY A 17 -12.54 -8.29 -8.62
N CYS A 18 -12.63 -7.39 -7.62
CA CYS A 18 -13.70 -6.42 -7.49
C CYS A 18 -13.21 -5.12 -6.82
N VAL A 19 -14.01 -4.07 -6.96
CA VAL A 19 -13.79 -2.74 -6.36
C VAL A 19 -15.13 -2.15 -5.94
N ALA A 20 -15.13 -1.35 -4.87
CA ALA A 20 -16.27 -0.57 -4.44
C ALA A 20 -16.38 0.73 -5.24
N GLY A 21 -17.62 1.20 -5.45
CA GLY A 21 -17.91 2.50 -6.07
C GLY A 21 -17.93 3.65 -5.06
N ASP A 22 -18.28 3.36 -3.82
CA ASP A 22 -18.36 4.28 -2.68
C ASP A 22 -18.32 3.51 -1.35
N ALA A 23 -18.33 4.24 -0.23
CA ALA A 23 -18.32 3.63 1.11
C ALA A 23 -19.58 2.79 1.41
N GLN A 24 -20.72 3.13 0.79
CA GLN A 24 -22.00 2.43 1.00
C GLN A 24 -22.03 1.08 0.30
N SER A 25 -21.22 0.87 -0.73
CA SER A 25 -21.06 -0.40 -1.42
C SER A 25 -20.72 -1.54 -0.44
N TYR A 26 -19.85 -1.28 0.54
CA TYR A 26 -19.49 -2.25 1.59
C TYR A 26 -20.62 -2.56 2.58
N VAL A 27 -21.62 -1.68 2.68
CA VAL A 27 -22.79 -1.87 3.56
C VAL A 27 -23.92 -2.56 2.80
N LEU A 28 -24.25 -2.06 1.61
CA LEU A 28 -25.35 -2.58 0.79
C LEU A 28 -25.06 -3.97 0.23
N PHE A 29 -23.79 -4.26 -0.05
CA PHE A 29 -23.35 -5.55 -0.59
C PHE A 29 -22.43 -6.28 0.40
N CYS A 30 -22.65 -6.13 1.71
CA CYS A 30 -21.80 -6.72 2.76
C CYS A 30 -21.63 -8.24 2.61
N ASP A 31 -22.70 -8.98 2.33
CA ASP A 31 -22.63 -10.44 2.11
C ASP A 31 -21.62 -10.85 1.01
N PHE A 32 -21.45 -9.99 0.01
CA PHE A 32 -20.47 -10.19 -1.05
C PHE A 32 -19.07 -9.73 -0.60
N PHE A 33 -18.93 -8.48 -0.15
CA PHE A 33 -17.63 -7.92 0.20
C PHE A 33 -16.98 -8.63 1.39
N ASP A 34 -17.74 -9.02 2.41
CA ASP A 34 -17.23 -9.72 3.58
C ASP A 34 -16.62 -11.08 3.19
N ARG A 35 -17.26 -11.81 2.27
CA ARG A 35 -16.73 -13.08 1.75
C ARG A 35 -15.46 -12.88 0.92
N ILE A 36 -15.38 -11.80 0.14
CA ILE A 36 -14.17 -11.47 -0.61
C ILE A 36 -13.02 -11.09 0.33
N ILE A 37 -13.31 -10.27 1.35
CA ILE A 37 -12.32 -9.87 2.36
C ILE A 37 -11.83 -11.10 3.13
N GLU A 38 -12.73 -11.98 3.54
CA GLU A 38 -12.38 -13.23 4.22
C GLU A 38 -11.52 -14.15 3.35
N ALA A 39 -11.90 -14.35 2.09
CA ALA A 39 -11.13 -15.16 1.16
C ALA A 39 -9.74 -14.56 0.84
N TYR A 40 -9.64 -13.24 0.73
CA TYR A 40 -8.40 -12.56 0.35
C TYR A 40 -7.41 -12.41 1.50
N HIS A 41 -7.89 -12.07 2.70
CA HIS A 41 -7.05 -11.78 3.87
C HIS A 41 -6.95 -12.95 4.86
N GLY A 42 -7.82 -13.97 4.73
CA GLY A 42 -8.02 -14.96 5.78
C GLY A 42 -8.60 -14.35 7.06
N TYR A 43 -9.33 -13.24 6.94
CA TYR A 43 -9.89 -12.46 8.05
C TYR A 43 -11.40 -12.34 7.93
N LYS A 44 -12.12 -12.89 8.91
CA LYS A 44 -13.58 -12.79 8.95
C LYS A 44 -13.99 -11.43 9.51
N VAL A 45 -14.68 -10.61 8.71
CA VAL A 45 -15.07 -9.23 9.07
C VAL A 45 -15.86 -9.16 10.38
N THR A 46 -16.69 -10.16 10.67
CA THR A 46 -17.49 -10.20 11.91
C THR A 46 -16.74 -10.73 13.13
N SER A 47 -15.47 -11.13 13.00
CA SER A 47 -14.73 -11.81 14.08
C SER A 47 -14.23 -10.85 15.16
N SER A 48 -13.87 -9.62 14.78
CA SER A 48 -13.40 -8.60 15.71
C SER A 48 -13.66 -7.19 15.17
N ARG A 49 -13.44 -6.19 16.03
CA ARG A 49 -13.33 -4.79 15.59
C ARG A 49 -11.94 -4.57 15.02
N GLN A 50 -11.84 -3.76 13.98
CA GLN A 50 -10.54 -3.34 13.49
C GLN A 50 -9.95 -2.29 14.44
N GLU A 51 -8.67 -2.46 14.79
CA GLU A 51 -7.92 -1.50 15.59
C GLU A 51 -6.97 -0.68 14.69
N SER A 52 -6.52 0.46 15.18
CA SER A 52 -5.54 1.29 14.48
C SER A 52 -4.52 1.83 15.48
N ASP A 53 -3.24 1.66 15.17
CA ASP A 53 -2.12 2.12 15.96
C ASP A 53 -0.97 2.59 15.05
N PHE A 54 -0.83 3.91 14.95
CA PHE A 54 0.22 4.59 14.21
C PHE A 54 1.48 4.88 15.05
N ASN A 55 1.60 4.32 16.26
CA ASN A 55 2.74 4.55 17.13
C ASN A 55 4.02 3.88 16.61
N TYR A 56 4.68 4.53 15.67
CA TYR A 56 5.92 4.05 15.06
C TYR A 56 7.09 3.87 16.05
N ASN A 57 7.01 4.46 17.25
CA ASN A 57 8.07 4.33 18.26
C ASN A 57 8.18 2.90 18.83
N ILE A 58 7.11 2.11 18.80
CA ILE A 58 7.14 0.73 19.31
C ILE A 58 7.64 -0.28 18.27
N LEU A 59 7.84 0.13 17.01
CA LEU A 59 8.42 -0.70 15.98
C LEU A 59 9.87 -1.04 16.32
N LYS A 60 10.18 -2.34 16.39
CA LYS A 60 11.50 -2.87 16.74
C LYS A 60 12.28 -3.22 15.47
N GLY A 61 13.43 -2.56 15.29
CA GLY A 61 14.28 -2.68 14.10
C GLY A 61 13.68 -1.98 12.87
N GLY A 62 14.08 -2.42 11.69
CA GLY A 62 13.63 -1.85 10.41
C GLY A 62 14.49 -0.69 9.92
N ASP A 63 15.49 -0.32 10.71
CA ASP A 63 16.57 0.63 10.45
C ASP A 63 17.94 -0.07 10.36
N ASP A 64 17.97 -1.40 10.51
CA ASP A 64 19.15 -2.23 10.73
C ASP A 64 19.26 -3.41 9.73
N PHE A 65 18.61 -3.32 8.58
CA PHE A 65 18.71 -4.35 7.55
C PHE A 65 20.13 -4.43 6.97
N ASP A 66 20.53 -5.64 6.56
CA ASP A 66 21.81 -5.85 5.90
C ASP A 66 21.81 -5.19 4.49
N PRO A 67 22.64 -4.17 4.25
CA PRO A 67 22.67 -3.44 2.98
C PRO A 67 23.17 -4.29 1.80
N ALA A 68 23.79 -5.45 2.05
CA ALA A 68 24.16 -6.37 0.98
C ALA A 68 22.91 -6.97 0.31
N TYR A 69 21.84 -7.19 1.08
CA TYR A 69 20.61 -7.83 0.64
C TYR A 69 19.51 -6.81 0.35
N VAL A 70 19.36 -5.75 1.15
CA VAL A 70 18.24 -4.81 1.01
C VAL A 70 18.62 -3.58 0.18
N ALA A 71 17.81 -3.27 -0.84
CA ALA A 71 18.06 -2.22 -1.82
C ALA A 71 17.11 -1.00 -1.69
N GLY A 72 16.25 -0.99 -0.68
CA GLY A 72 15.31 0.09 -0.41
C GLY A 72 13.93 -0.41 -0.04
N CYS A 73 13.13 0.50 0.48
CA CYS A 73 11.81 0.21 1.00
C CYS A 73 10.81 1.31 0.62
N LYS A 74 9.52 0.99 0.79
CA LYS A 74 8.42 1.90 0.53
C LYS A 74 7.26 1.55 1.46
N VAL A 75 6.69 2.57 2.10
CA VAL A 75 5.45 2.48 2.89
C VAL A 75 4.39 3.33 2.20
N CYS A 76 3.22 2.72 1.98
CA CYS A 76 2.09 3.31 1.30
C CYS A 76 0.85 3.23 2.20
N VAL A 77 0.11 4.32 2.37
CA VAL A 77 -1.17 4.33 3.09
C VAL A 77 -2.23 5.07 2.28
N SER A 78 -3.35 4.38 2.02
CA SER A 78 -4.48 4.90 1.25
C SER A 78 -5.58 5.45 2.17
N ARG A 79 -6.20 6.58 1.79
CA ARG A 79 -7.34 7.19 2.49
C ARG A 79 -8.39 7.69 1.51
N SER A 80 -9.65 7.51 1.90
CA SER A 80 -10.82 7.98 1.18
C SER A 80 -11.75 8.76 2.10
N LEU A 81 -12.53 9.66 1.49
CA LEU A 81 -13.36 10.66 2.16
C LEU A 81 -14.83 10.28 2.00
N ASP A 82 -15.62 10.42 3.07
CA ASP A 82 -16.98 9.86 3.14
C ASP A 82 -17.99 10.57 2.22
N ASP A 83 -17.73 11.83 1.88
CA ASP A 83 -18.64 12.66 1.07
C ASP A 83 -18.58 12.36 -0.44
N PHE A 84 -17.68 11.49 -0.88
CA PHE A 84 -17.36 11.30 -2.29
C PHE A 84 -17.37 9.84 -2.69
N SER A 85 -17.84 9.56 -3.89
CA SER A 85 -17.66 8.26 -4.54
C SER A 85 -16.16 8.00 -4.78
N PHE A 86 -15.75 6.74 -4.74
CA PHE A 86 -14.37 6.33 -5.02
C PHE A 86 -13.97 6.57 -6.49
N PRO A 87 -12.66 6.57 -6.84
CA PRO A 87 -12.20 6.90 -8.19
C PRO A 87 -12.81 6.03 -9.31
N THR A 88 -13.22 4.81 -8.98
CA THR A 88 -13.93 3.87 -9.86
C THR A 88 -15.24 4.45 -10.38
N HIS A 89 -15.98 5.20 -9.55
CA HIS A 89 -17.32 5.68 -9.85
C HIS A 89 -17.50 7.20 -9.83
N CYS A 90 -16.59 7.96 -9.21
CA CYS A 90 -16.74 9.40 -9.06
C CYS A 90 -16.95 10.15 -10.38
N SER A 91 -17.80 11.16 -10.33
CA SER A 91 -17.99 12.11 -11.41
C SER A 91 -16.78 13.04 -11.56
N ARG A 92 -16.68 13.71 -12.71
CA ARG A 92 -15.66 14.76 -12.91
C ARG A 92 -15.80 15.89 -11.89
N GLY A 93 -17.03 16.21 -11.47
CA GLY A 93 -17.32 17.24 -10.46
C GLY A 93 -16.78 16.87 -9.09
N GLU A 94 -17.11 15.68 -8.59
CA GLU A 94 -16.58 15.15 -7.32
C GLU A 94 -15.04 15.11 -7.34
N ARG A 95 -14.44 14.62 -8.43
CA ARG A 95 -12.97 14.56 -8.56
C ARG A 95 -12.31 15.94 -8.48
N ARG A 96 -12.91 16.96 -9.10
CA ARG A 96 -12.45 18.36 -9.02
C ARG A 96 -12.58 18.91 -7.62
N GLN A 97 -13.68 18.62 -6.93
CA GLN A 97 -13.90 19.02 -5.54
C GLN A 97 -12.88 18.37 -4.60
N LEU A 98 -12.60 17.07 -4.77
CA LEU A 98 -11.54 16.36 -4.05
C LEU A 98 -10.17 17.03 -4.21
N LEU A 99 -9.78 17.39 -5.44
CA LEU A 99 -8.51 18.09 -5.67
C LEU A 99 -8.50 19.49 -5.05
N ALA A 100 -9.61 20.24 -5.14
CA ALA A 100 -9.73 21.56 -4.53
C ALA A 100 -9.65 21.47 -2.99
N LEU A 101 -10.25 20.44 -2.40
CA LEU A 101 -10.18 20.19 -0.97
C LEU A 101 -8.77 19.80 -0.52
N ALA A 102 -8.08 18.93 -1.28
CA ALA A 102 -6.69 18.59 -1.00
C ALA A 102 -5.77 19.83 -1.07
N LYS A 103 -5.95 20.68 -2.09
CA LYS A 103 -5.24 21.98 -2.19
C LYS A 103 -5.49 22.83 -0.95
N LYS A 104 -6.74 22.98 -0.53
CA LYS A 104 -7.11 23.75 0.66
C LYS A 104 -6.44 23.18 1.93
N ALA A 105 -6.49 21.86 2.12
CA ALA A 105 -5.89 21.20 3.27
C ALA A 105 -4.36 21.41 3.33
N PHE A 106 -3.66 21.20 2.20
CA PHE A 106 -2.20 21.37 2.14
C PHE A 106 -1.79 22.83 2.30
N CYS A 107 -2.54 23.78 1.75
CA CYS A 107 -2.32 25.21 2.00
C CYS A 107 -2.48 25.59 3.48
N GLN A 108 -3.45 25.00 4.19
CA GLN A 108 -3.65 25.26 5.62
C GLN A 108 -2.51 24.70 6.49
N LEU A 109 -1.90 23.58 6.10
CA LEU A 109 -0.74 23.04 6.80
C LEU A 109 0.51 23.90 6.60
N GLY A 110 0.64 24.58 5.46
CA GLY A 110 1.73 25.50 5.19
C GLY A 110 3.10 24.89 5.46
N GLU A 111 3.91 25.53 6.30
CA GLU A 111 5.26 25.07 6.67
C GLU A 111 5.28 23.75 7.45
N GLN A 112 4.16 23.33 8.05
CA GLN A 112 4.07 22.03 8.74
C GLN A 112 4.01 20.86 7.76
N PHE A 113 3.74 21.12 6.48
CA PHE A 113 3.71 20.12 5.42
C PHE A 113 4.41 20.68 4.17
N PRO A 114 5.74 20.91 4.23
CA PRO A 114 6.45 21.59 3.16
C PRO A 114 6.49 20.73 1.91
N GLY A 115 6.12 21.31 0.77
CA GLY A 115 6.10 20.63 -0.51
C GLY A 115 5.44 21.45 -1.61
N GLN A 116 5.30 20.82 -2.76
CA GLN A 116 4.66 21.42 -3.93
C GLN A 116 3.69 20.44 -4.58
N LEU A 117 2.55 20.97 -5.00
CA LEU A 117 1.57 20.21 -5.79
C LEU A 117 1.91 20.32 -7.27
N TYR A 118 1.86 19.19 -7.97
CA TYR A 118 1.96 19.10 -9.41
C TYR A 118 0.74 18.38 -9.97
N SER A 119 0.12 18.97 -10.98
CA SER A 119 -0.83 18.28 -11.83
C SER A 119 -0.14 17.16 -12.62
N MET A 120 -0.90 16.14 -13.03
CA MET A 120 -0.33 15.09 -13.88
C MET A 120 0.15 15.61 -15.25
N GLU A 121 -0.39 16.73 -15.73
CA GLU A 121 0.10 17.41 -16.94
C GLU A 121 1.50 17.98 -16.72
N GLU A 122 1.74 18.68 -15.60
CA GLU A 122 3.06 19.19 -15.23
C GLU A 122 4.07 18.07 -14.99
N VAL A 123 3.65 16.96 -14.34
CA VAL A 123 4.51 15.78 -14.14
C VAL A 123 4.93 15.18 -15.48
N SER A 124 4.04 15.15 -16.47
CA SER A 124 4.35 14.62 -17.81
C SER A 124 5.38 15.44 -18.57
N GLN A 125 5.45 16.75 -18.29
CA GLN A 125 6.37 17.68 -18.93
C GLN A 125 7.75 17.72 -18.25
N ARG A 126 7.80 17.42 -16.95
CA ARG A 126 9.05 17.32 -16.19
C ARG A 126 9.73 16.00 -16.54
N LYS A 127 10.91 16.07 -17.17
CA LYS A 127 11.74 14.89 -17.48
C LYS A 127 11.92 14.03 -16.22
N GLN A 128 12.06 12.71 -16.43
CA GLN A 128 12.05 11.61 -15.44
C GLN A 128 13.10 11.68 -14.32
N ASP A 129 13.78 12.81 -14.11
CA ASP A 129 14.97 12.94 -13.26
C ASP A 129 14.67 12.91 -11.75
N ASN A 130 13.40 13.08 -11.33
CA ASN A 130 13.01 13.11 -9.91
C ASN A 130 12.29 11.84 -9.42
N GLY A 131 12.40 10.71 -10.13
CA GLY A 131 11.76 9.47 -9.72
C GLY A 131 10.22 9.46 -9.83
N PHE A 132 9.63 10.52 -10.41
CA PHE A 132 8.24 10.50 -10.87
C PHE A 132 8.15 9.66 -12.14
N LEU A 133 7.88 8.37 -11.98
CA LEU A 133 7.45 7.56 -13.10
C LEU A 133 6.11 8.12 -13.59
N LEU A 134 6.08 8.59 -14.84
CA LEU A 134 4.85 8.91 -15.55
C LEU A 134 3.94 7.68 -15.49
N LYS A 135 2.94 7.72 -14.61
CA LYS A 135 1.92 6.69 -14.55
C LYS A 135 0.90 6.98 -15.65
N VAL A 136 1.15 6.46 -16.85
CA VAL A 136 0.03 6.18 -17.77
C VAL A 136 -0.89 5.20 -17.03
N PRO A 137 -2.22 5.36 -17.10
CA PRO A 137 -3.11 4.45 -16.40
C PRO A 137 -2.82 3.00 -16.73
N SER A 138 -2.76 2.14 -15.72
CA SER A 138 -2.57 0.70 -15.92
C SER A 138 -3.81 0.06 -16.56
N GLU A 139 -3.65 -1.12 -17.14
CA GLU A 139 -4.77 -1.90 -17.69
C GLU A 139 -5.86 -2.14 -16.62
N PHE A 140 -5.45 -2.38 -15.37
CA PHE A 140 -6.37 -2.49 -14.24
C PHE A 140 -7.18 -1.20 -14.05
N GLN A 141 -6.52 -0.04 -14.00
CA GLN A 141 -7.19 1.27 -13.83
C GLN A 141 -8.14 1.60 -14.99
N MET A 142 -7.82 1.15 -16.20
CA MET A 142 -8.72 1.27 -17.35
C MET A 142 -9.96 0.39 -17.18
N ARG A 143 -9.78 -0.88 -16.78
CA ARG A 143 -10.87 -1.84 -16.62
C ARG A 143 -11.83 -1.52 -15.46
N THR A 144 -11.33 -0.91 -14.39
CA THR A 144 -12.13 -0.55 -13.21
C THR A 144 -12.76 0.84 -13.27
N GLY A 145 -12.55 1.57 -14.37
CA GLY A 145 -13.09 2.92 -14.55
C GLY A 145 -12.35 4.03 -13.79
N MET A 146 -11.24 3.72 -13.10
CA MET A 146 -10.39 4.71 -12.41
C MET A 146 -9.73 5.69 -13.39
N ALA A 147 -9.46 5.25 -14.62
CA ALA A 147 -8.80 6.04 -15.67
C ALA A 147 -9.72 7.04 -16.41
N ARG A 148 -11.02 7.12 -16.08
CA ARG A 148 -11.96 8.01 -16.78
C ARG A 148 -11.52 9.47 -16.71
N ASP A 149 -11.61 10.21 -17.82
CA ASP A 149 -11.22 11.62 -17.92
C ASP A 149 -9.74 11.91 -17.62
N TRP A 150 -8.83 10.92 -17.69
CA TRP A 150 -7.41 11.16 -17.42
C TRP A 150 -6.82 12.24 -18.36
N PRO A 151 -6.01 13.19 -17.89
CA PRO A 151 -5.49 13.37 -16.51
C PRO A 151 -6.29 14.35 -15.62
N ASP A 152 -7.53 14.71 -15.95
CA ASP A 152 -8.31 15.75 -15.25
C ASP A 152 -8.36 15.52 -13.74
N SER A 153 -7.97 16.53 -12.98
CA SER A 153 -8.03 16.56 -11.51
C SER A 153 -7.20 15.48 -10.80
N ARG A 154 -6.13 15.00 -11.45
CA ARG A 154 -5.11 14.15 -10.84
C ARG A 154 -3.87 14.96 -10.54
N ALA A 155 -3.29 14.72 -9.37
CA ALA A 155 -2.12 15.45 -8.93
C ALA A 155 -1.25 14.60 -8.01
N VAL A 156 -0.03 15.08 -7.79
CA VAL A 156 0.89 14.57 -6.79
C VAL A 156 1.40 15.75 -5.97
N TRP A 157 1.30 15.63 -4.66
CA TRP A 157 2.05 16.48 -3.74
C TRP A 157 3.41 15.86 -3.48
N VAL A 158 4.45 16.68 -3.54
CA VAL A 158 5.84 16.24 -3.35
C VAL A 158 6.41 16.99 -2.16
N SER A 159 6.75 16.27 -1.10
CA SER A 159 7.43 16.86 0.05
C SER A 159 8.83 17.34 -0.33
N THR A 160 9.25 18.46 0.26
CA THR A 160 10.59 19.01 0.03
C THR A 160 11.70 18.20 0.71
N HIS A 161 11.40 17.49 1.80
CA HIS A 161 12.42 16.93 2.70
C HIS A 161 12.23 15.46 3.08
N ASP A 162 10.99 14.97 3.14
CA ASP A 162 10.70 13.73 3.88
C ASP A 162 10.64 12.47 3.01
N ASN A 163 11.10 12.55 1.75
CA ASN A 163 10.93 11.48 0.74
C ASN A 163 9.48 10.96 0.67
N LEU A 164 8.51 11.87 0.85
CA LEU A 164 7.08 11.59 0.84
C LEU A 164 6.45 12.20 -0.41
N VAL A 165 5.56 11.43 -1.03
CA VAL A 165 4.61 11.94 -2.02
C VAL A 165 3.19 11.59 -1.60
N VAL A 166 2.23 12.44 -1.97
CA VAL A 166 0.80 12.16 -1.80
C VAL A 166 0.14 12.20 -3.17
N TRP A 167 -0.30 11.04 -3.65
CA TRP A 167 -1.07 10.95 -4.88
C TRP A 167 -2.53 11.31 -4.60
N ILE A 168 -3.11 12.11 -5.49
CA ILE A 168 -4.50 12.57 -5.38
C ILE A 168 -5.28 12.07 -6.59
N ASN A 169 -6.40 11.40 -6.34
CA ASN A 169 -7.33 10.89 -7.36
C ASN A 169 -6.73 9.87 -8.35
N ILE A 170 -5.77 9.05 -7.91
CA ILE A 170 -5.12 8.02 -8.75
C ILE A 170 -5.76 6.64 -8.56
N GLU A 171 -5.46 5.97 -7.45
CA GLU A 171 -6.05 4.67 -7.08
C GLU A 171 -7.14 4.84 -6.02
N ASP A 172 -6.91 5.73 -5.06
CA ASP A 172 -7.87 6.23 -4.06
C ASP A 172 -7.85 7.77 -4.02
N HIS A 173 -8.61 8.38 -3.11
CA HIS A 173 -8.65 9.85 -3.00
C HIS A 173 -7.29 10.41 -2.63
N LEU A 174 -6.63 9.85 -1.61
CA LEU A 174 -5.28 10.19 -1.19
C LEU A 174 -4.47 8.92 -0.96
N GLN A 175 -3.25 8.87 -1.48
CA GLN A 175 -2.29 7.80 -1.21
C GLN A 175 -0.94 8.39 -0.81
N PHE A 176 -0.59 8.23 0.47
CA PHE A 176 0.66 8.68 1.05
C PHE A 176 1.72 7.64 0.80
N VAL A 177 2.85 8.02 0.21
CA VAL A 177 3.92 7.09 -0.15
C VAL A 177 5.26 7.67 0.29
N SER A 178 5.89 7.05 1.28
CA SER A 178 7.28 7.34 1.63
C SER A 178 8.19 6.23 1.08
N LYS A 179 9.24 6.63 0.36
CA LYS A 179 10.24 5.71 -0.20
C LYS A 179 11.60 6.04 0.41
N GLN A 180 12.36 5.03 0.81
CA GLN A 180 13.72 5.21 1.31
C GLN A 180 14.67 4.26 0.58
N ASP A 181 15.72 4.81 -0.03
CA ASP A 181 16.74 4.01 -0.72
C ASP A 181 17.79 3.45 0.26
N ASP A 182 17.90 4.01 1.47
CA ASP A 182 18.75 3.53 2.57
C ASP A 182 18.17 2.32 3.33
N SER A 183 17.04 1.79 2.86
CA SER A 183 16.32 0.66 3.46
C SER A 183 15.79 0.90 4.88
N ASN A 184 15.76 2.15 5.36
CA ASN A 184 15.21 2.49 6.67
C ASN A 184 13.68 2.58 6.62
N ILE A 185 13.02 1.43 6.73
CA ILE A 185 11.56 1.35 6.68
C ILE A 185 10.90 1.96 7.91
N LYS A 186 11.61 1.99 9.05
CA LYS A 186 11.13 2.65 10.27
C LYS A 186 10.94 4.15 10.03
N LYS A 187 11.92 4.80 9.40
CA LYS A 187 11.83 6.21 8.99
C LYS A 187 10.72 6.44 7.96
N ALA A 188 10.57 5.53 6.98
CA ALA A 188 9.48 5.61 6.00
C ALA A 188 8.09 5.56 6.69
N PHE A 189 7.94 4.67 7.67
CA PHE A 189 6.71 4.53 8.45
C PHE A 189 6.45 5.75 9.33
N GLU A 190 7.45 6.22 10.08
CA GLU A 190 7.39 7.46 10.86
C GLU A 190 6.92 8.66 10.03
N THR A 191 7.52 8.85 8.85
CA THR A 191 7.14 9.93 7.93
C THR A 191 5.66 9.82 7.55
N VAL A 192 5.20 8.63 7.15
CA VAL A 192 3.80 8.44 6.73
C VAL A 192 2.86 8.68 7.91
N CYS A 193 3.11 8.09 9.09
CA CYS A 193 2.29 8.28 10.28
C CYS A 193 2.15 9.76 10.65
N THR A 194 3.29 10.45 10.75
CA THR A 194 3.34 11.85 11.18
C THR A 194 2.57 12.76 10.21
N GLN A 195 2.83 12.61 8.91
CA GLN A 195 2.23 13.49 7.92
C GLN A 195 0.76 13.16 7.65
N LEU A 196 0.39 11.87 7.68
CA LEU A 196 -1.01 11.45 7.57
C LEU A 196 -1.85 12.02 8.72
N GLN A 197 -1.37 11.94 9.97
CA GLN A 197 -2.10 12.46 11.13
C GLN A 197 -2.30 13.98 11.06
N ARG A 198 -1.30 14.74 10.57
CA ARG A 198 -1.44 16.18 10.33
C ARG A 198 -2.51 16.49 9.29
N VAL A 199 -2.47 15.78 8.16
CA VAL A 199 -3.47 15.95 7.10
C VAL A 199 -4.87 15.55 7.60
N GLU A 200 -5.00 14.42 8.29
CA GLU A 200 -6.27 13.98 8.88
C GLU A 200 -6.86 15.02 9.84
N ALA A 201 -6.03 15.61 10.71
CA ALA A 201 -6.49 16.66 11.62
C ALA A 201 -7.10 17.85 10.87
N VAL A 202 -6.51 18.27 9.74
CA VAL A 202 -7.06 19.35 8.90
C VAL A 202 -8.33 18.91 8.19
N TYR A 203 -8.40 17.70 7.66
CA TYR A 203 -9.62 17.18 7.04
C TYR A 203 -10.80 17.14 8.03
N ARG A 204 -10.54 16.80 9.31
CA ARG A 204 -11.54 16.90 10.39
C ARG A 204 -12.02 18.34 10.62
N THR A 205 -11.13 19.34 10.65
CA THR A 205 -11.55 20.75 10.80
C THR A 205 -12.34 21.27 9.59
N LEU A 206 -12.04 20.75 8.40
CA LEU A 206 -12.77 21.02 7.16
C LEU A 206 -14.10 20.25 7.06
N ARG A 207 -14.45 19.43 8.07
CA ARG A 207 -15.66 18.58 8.11
C ARG A 207 -15.75 17.56 6.97
N HIS A 208 -14.60 17.09 6.49
CA HIS A 208 -14.49 16.04 5.47
C HIS A 208 -13.63 14.92 6.04
N SER A 209 -14.22 14.05 6.86
CA SER A 209 -13.46 13.00 7.56
C SER A 209 -13.11 11.84 6.64
N PHE A 210 -11.99 11.18 6.92
CA PHE A 210 -11.69 9.89 6.29
C PHE A 210 -12.67 8.82 6.76
N ILE A 211 -12.98 7.88 5.88
CA ILE A 211 -13.97 6.84 6.14
C ILE A 211 -13.38 5.79 7.09
N TRP A 212 -14.01 5.66 8.25
CA TRP A 212 -13.73 4.59 9.20
C TRP A 212 -15.01 3.81 9.50
N LYS A 213 -14.96 2.48 9.41
CA LYS A 213 -16.05 1.59 9.82
C LYS A 213 -15.52 0.59 10.84
N GLU A 214 -16.26 0.35 11.92
CA GLU A 214 -15.82 -0.43 13.09
C GLU A 214 -15.22 -1.81 12.76
N HIS A 215 -15.78 -2.54 11.80
CA HIS A 215 -15.30 -3.88 11.40
C HIS A 215 -14.38 -3.89 10.17
N LEU A 216 -14.30 -2.77 9.43
CA LEU A 216 -13.50 -2.67 8.21
C LEU A 216 -12.29 -1.74 8.37
N GLY A 217 -12.20 -0.98 9.45
CA GLY A 217 -11.23 0.08 9.63
C GLY A 217 -11.36 1.19 8.58
N TRP A 218 -10.21 1.62 8.07
CA TRP A 218 -10.10 2.59 6.98
C TRP A 218 -10.65 1.98 5.69
N VAL A 219 -11.70 2.61 5.15
CA VAL A 219 -12.38 2.13 3.94
C VAL A 219 -11.84 2.86 2.72
N VAL A 220 -11.47 2.07 1.71
CA VAL A 220 -10.95 2.51 0.41
C VAL A 220 -11.60 1.69 -0.71
N SER A 221 -11.33 2.03 -1.97
CA SER A 221 -12.02 1.41 -3.12
C SER A 221 -11.79 -0.10 -3.21
N SER A 222 -10.58 -0.57 -2.94
CA SER A 222 -10.23 -1.99 -3.06
C SER A 222 -10.44 -2.74 -1.74
N PRO A 223 -11.18 -3.88 -1.73
CA PRO A 223 -11.29 -4.73 -0.54
C PRO A 223 -9.95 -5.35 -0.12
N ALA A 224 -8.95 -5.35 -1.00
CA ALA A 224 -7.58 -5.75 -0.68
C ALA A 224 -6.81 -4.72 0.18
N GLU A 225 -7.39 -3.53 0.42
CA GLU A 225 -6.74 -2.42 1.12
C GLU A 225 -7.56 -1.88 2.31
N VAL A 226 -8.72 -2.47 2.62
CA VAL A 226 -9.45 -2.11 3.84
C VAL A 226 -8.66 -2.51 5.10
N GLY A 227 -9.04 -1.97 6.25
CA GLY A 227 -8.38 -2.19 7.53
C GLY A 227 -7.48 -1.02 7.88
N THR A 228 -6.18 -1.20 7.65
CA THR A 228 -5.15 -0.18 7.86
C THR A 228 -4.98 0.77 6.67
N GLY A 229 -5.30 0.29 5.45
CA GLY A 229 -4.89 0.94 4.21
C GLY A 229 -3.38 0.88 3.96
N LEU A 230 -2.61 0.12 4.77
CA LEU A 230 -1.16 0.11 4.76
C LEU A 230 -0.60 -1.02 3.88
N LYS A 231 0.22 -0.63 2.91
CA LYS A 231 1.06 -1.51 2.10
C LYS A 231 2.52 -1.10 2.22
N ALA A 232 3.28 -1.90 2.94
CA ALA A 232 4.71 -1.75 3.08
C ALA A 232 5.44 -2.78 2.22
N SER A 233 6.58 -2.38 1.67
CA SER A 233 7.35 -3.19 0.74
C SER A 233 8.85 -2.96 0.92
N ILE A 234 9.63 -4.04 0.81
CA ILE A 234 11.09 -4.02 0.90
C ILE A 234 11.64 -4.76 -0.32
N ARG A 235 12.58 -4.13 -1.04
CA ARG A 235 13.33 -4.78 -2.12
C ARG A 235 14.53 -5.51 -1.54
N VAL A 236 14.57 -6.82 -1.67
CA VAL A 236 15.58 -7.71 -1.07
C VAL A 236 16.14 -8.65 -2.12
N LYS A 237 17.46 -8.86 -2.15
CA LYS A 237 18.14 -9.86 -2.98
C LYS A 237 18.05 -11.21 -2.27
N LEU A 238 17.35 -12.16 -2.87
CA LEU A 238 17.10 -13.48 -2.28
C LEU A 238 17.18 -14.56 -3.37
N PRO A 239 18.30 -14.68 -4.11
CA PRO A 239 18.37 -15.55 -5.29
C PRO A 239 18.14 -17.03 -4.98
N ASN A 240 18.59 -17.51 -3.82
CA ASN A 240 18.41 -18.92 -3.44
C ASN A 240 17.02 -19.17 -2.84
N MET A 241 16.57 -18.28 -1.94
CA MET A 241 15.24 -18.38 -1.32
C MET A 241 14.12 -18.26 -2.35
N ALA A 242 14.25 -17.40 -3.36
CA ALA A 242 13.26 -17.25 -4.43
C ALA A 242 13.04 -18.52 -5.26
N GLN A 243 13.99 -19.47 -5.22
CA GLN A 243 13.90 -20.76 -5.92
C GLN A 243 13.64 -21.92 -4.96
N HIS A 244 13.56 -21.66 -3.65
CA HIS A 244 13.44 -22.71 -2.66
C HIS A 244 12.05 -23.37 -2.69
N ARG A 245 12.02 -24.71 -2.66
CA ARG A 245 10.77 -25.50 -2.78
C ARG A 245 9.72 -25.23 -1.70
N LEU A 246 10.13 -24.68 -0.55
CA LEU A 246 9.24 -24.37 0.59
C LEU A 246 8.87 -22.87 0.68
N LEU A 247 9.24 -22.06 -0.32
CA LEU A 247 9.07 -20.60 -0.27
C LEU A 247 7.63 -20.19 0.04
N GLU A 248 6.64 -20.72 -0.69
CA GLU A 248 5.23 -20.39 -0.49
C GLU A 248 4.76 -20.67 0.95
N ASN A 249 5.14 -21.82 1.49
CA ASN A 249 4.79 -22.18 2.87
C ASN A 249 5.45 -21.24 3.89
N ILE A 250 6.69 -20.84 3.65
CA ILE A 250 7.41 -19.88 4.51
C ILE A 250 6.74 -18.51 4.46
N LEU A 251 6.40 -18.00 3.27
CA LEU A 251 5.70 -16.73 3.05
C LEU A 251 4.34 -16.70 3.76
N GLU A 252 3.55 -17.76 3.63
CA GLU A 252 2.25 -17.90 4.30
C GLU A 252 2.39 -17.79 5.83
N ARG A 253 3.35 -18.52 6.41
CA ARG A 253 3.61 -18.50 7.87
C ARG A 253 4.15 -17.15 8.35
N LEU A 254 4.95 -16.48 7.52
CA LEU A 254 5.46 -15.14 7.79
C LEU A 254 4.44 -14.03 7.51
N ARG A 255 3.29 -14.35 6.87
CA ARG A 255 2.26 -13.39 6.47
C ARG A 255 2.79 -12.28 5.55
N VAL A 256 3.68 -12.66 4.65
CA VAL A 256 4.25 -11.78 3.62
C VAL A 256 4.03 -12.36 2.23
N ARG A 257 4.00 -11.50 1.22
CA ARG A 257 4.02 -11.87 -0.20
C ARG A 257 5.34 -11.48 -0.82
N MET A 258 5.82 -12.29 -1.75
CA MET A 258 7.06 -12.02 -2.49
C MET A 258 6.75 -11.94 -3.98
N ASP A 259 7.19 -10.85 -4.61
CA ASP A 259 7.19 -10.71 -6.07
C ASP A 259 8.63 -10.74 -6.58
N THR A 260 8.99 -11.76 -7.36
CA THR A 260 10.35 -11.98 -7.83
C THR A 260 10.57 -11.26 -9.16
N GLN A 261 11.48 -10.30 -9.16
CA GLN A 261 11.90 -9.59 -10.37
C GLN A 261 13.04 -10.34 -11.07
N SER A 262 13.32 -9.97 -12.32
CA SER A 262 14.51 -10.43 -13.04
C SER A 262 15.76 -10.14 -12.20
N SER A 263 16.71 -11.09 -12.11
CA SER A 263 18.01 -11.03 -11.38
C SER A 263 18.03 -11.41 -9.89
N GLY A 264 16.97 -12.03 -9.34
CA GLY A 264 16.96 -12.49 -7.94
C GLY A 264 16.70 -11.40 -6.89
N VAL A 265 16.42 -10.18 -7.36
CA VAL A 265 15.83 -9.11 -6.54
C VAL A 265 14.33 -9.40 -6.42
N CYS A 266 13.83 -9.41 -5.19
CA CYS A 266 12.44 -9.67 -4.86
C CYS A 266 11.85 -8.46 -4.14
N THR A 267 10.56 -8.23 -4.28
CA THR A 267 9.82 -7.27 -3.45
C THR A 267 8.98 -8.04 -2.44
N VAL A 268 9.32 -7.92 -1.16
CA VAL A 268 8.57 -8.54 -0.06
C VAL A 268 7.58 -7.52 0.51
N THR A 269 6.32 -7.90 0.68
CA THR A 269 5.22 -7.02 1.12
C THR A 269 4.38 -7.68 2.21
N ASN A 270 3.71 -6.89 3.06
CA ASN A 270 2.73 -7.45 3.99
C ASN A 270 1.54 -8.06 3.22
N ALA A 271 1.11 -9.26 3.61
CA ALA A 271 0.04 -9.97 2.91
C ALA A 271 -1.35 -9.41 3.25
N GLN A 272 -1.64 -9.20 4.54
CA GLN A 272 -2.88 -8.63 5.03
C GLN A 272 -2.78 -7.11 5.20
N THR A 273 -3.94 -6.45 5.10
CA THR A 273 -4.12 -5.04 5.50
C THR A 273 -5.15 -4.87 6.62
N ILE A 274 -5.87 -5.93 6.99
CA ILE A 274 -6.95 -5.95 8.00
C ILE A 274 -6.71 -7.06 9.04
N GLY A 275 -7.25 -6.91 10.24
CA GLY A 275 -7.10 -7.84 11.36
C GLY A 275 -5.86 -7.62 12.22
N PHE A 276 -5.08 -6.57 11.91
CA PHE A 276 -3.90 -6.12 12.63
C PHE A 276 -3.85 -4.60 12.62
N THR A 277 -3.18 -4.01 13.60
CA THR A 277 -2.83 -2.58 13.58
C THR A 277 -1.71 -2.30 12.58
N GLU A 278 -1.51 -1.03 12.22
CA GLU A 278 -0.46 -0.59 11.31
C GLU A 278 0.93 -1.01 11.78
N VAL A 279 1.24 -0.79 13.07
CA VAL A 279 2.54 -1.14 13.64
C VAL A 279 2.76 -2.66 13.73
N GLU A 280 1.72 -3.45 13.98
CA GLU A 280 1.82 -4.92 13.94
C GLU A 280 2.12 -5.44 12.54
N LEU A 281 1.46 -4.91 11.50
CA LEU A 281 1.77 -5.26 10.11
C LEU A 281 3.21 -4.90 9.74
N MET A 282 3.68 -3.72 10.18
CA MET A 282 5.07 -3.31 9.99
C MET A 282 6.04 -4.26 10.69
N GLN A 283 5.74 -4.67 11.93
CA GLN A 283 6.58 -5.61 12.67
C GLN A 283 6.64 -6.98 11.99
N LEU A 284 5.50 -7.51 11.52
CA LEU A 284 5.45 -8.77 10.77
C LEU A 284 6.31 -8.72 9.51
N LEU A 285 6.27 -7.61 8.77
CA LEU A 285 7.10 -7.43 7.59
C LEU A 285 8.59 -7.35 7.94
N VAL A 286 8.97 -6.57 8.95
CA VAL A 286 10.37 -6.43 9.40
C VAL A 286 10.93 -7.78 9.84
N ASP A 287 10.21 -8.50 10.69
CA ASP A 287 10.62 -9.81 11.20
C ASP A 287 10.69 -10.84 10.07
N GLY A 288 9.71 -10.84 9.17
CA GLY A 288 9.67 -11.71 8.01
C GLY A 288 10.86 -11.51 7.08
N VAL A 289 11.22 -10.26 6.77
CA VAL A 289 12.38 -9.96 5.92
C VAL A 289 13.69 -10.34 6.61
N LYS A 290 13.84 -10.09 7.92
CA LYS A 290 15.04 -10.54 8.68
C LYS A 290 15.19 -12.05 8.65
N MET A 291 14.08 -12.79 8.78
CA MET A 291 14.08 -14.25 8.69
C MET A 291 14.49 -14.72 7.29
N LEU A 292 13.91 -14.14 6.24
CA LEU A 292 14.25 -14.48 4.85
C LEU A 292 15.73 -14.23 4.54
N ILE A 293 16.30 -13.11 4.99
CA ILE A 293 17.74 -12.82 4.84
C ILE A 293 18.59 -13.85 5.61
N THR A 294 18.16 -14.25 6.80
CA THR A 294 18.86 -15.29 7.58
C THR A 294 18.87 -16.63 6.86
N MET A 295 17.74 -17.01 6.26
CA MET A 295 17.64 -18.23 5.45
C MET A 295 18.49 -18.14 4.18
N GLU A 296 18.48 -17.00 3.49
CA GLU A 296 19.33 -16.78 2.30
C GLU A 296 20.81 -16.99 2.62
N LYS A 297 21.31 -16.38 3.70
CA LYS A 297 22.70 -16.56 4.16
C LYS A 297 23.06 -18.01 4.45
N LYS A 298 22.11 -18.80 4.96
CA LYS A 298 22.31 -20.24 5.19
C LYS A 298 22.37 -21.01 3.89
N LEU A 299 21.49 -20.72 2.94
CA LEU A 299 21.48 -21.35 1.62
C LEU A 299 22.74 -21.02 0.81
N GLU A 300 23.25 -19.78 0.88
CA GLU A 300 24.53 -19.38 0.29
C GLU A 300 25.70 -20.22 0.84
N ALA A 301 25.65 -20.57 2.13
CA ALA A 301 26.61 -21.47 2.78
C ALA A 301 26.29 -22.97 2.58
N SER A 302 25.35 -23.32 1.70
CA SER A 302 24.87 -24.70 1.47
C SER A 302 24.36 -25.42 2.72
N ALA A 303 23.87 -24.66 3.71
CA ALA A 303 23.30 -25.20 4.94
C ALA A 303 21.78 -25.37 4.84
N SER A 304 21.23 -26.36 5.56
CA SER A 304 19.77 -26.53 5.66
C SER A 304 19.12 -25.39 6.44
N ILE A 305 17.91 -25.01 5.99
CA ILE A 305 17.03 -24.04 6.64
C ILE A 305 15.83 -24.68 7.36
N ASP A 306 15.75 -26.01 7.43
CA ASP A 306 14.57 -26.73 7.95
C ASP A 306 14.23 -26.31 9.40
N HIS A 307 15.25 -26.04 10.21
CA HIS A 307 15.13 -25.59 11.60
C HIS A 307 14.71 -24.10 11.74
N LEU A 308 14.77 -23.33 10.65
CA LEU A 308 14.38 -21.91 10.62
C LEU A 308 12.95 -21.71 10.12
N ILE A 309 12.30 -22.76 9.60
CA ILE A 309 10.93 -22.65 9.09
C ILE A 309 10.02 -22.26 10.27
N PRO A 310 9.34 -21.11 10.22
CA PRO A 310 8.50 -20.65 11.32
C PRO A 310 7.41 -21.67 11.65
N ALA A 311 6.97 -21.73 12.90
CA ALA A 311 5.78 -22.53 13.23
C ALA A 311 4.54 -21.98 12.52
N GLN A 312 3.56 -22.84 12.25
CA GLN A 312 2.28 -22.39 11.72
C GLN A 312 1.55 -21.60 12.81
N LYS A 313 1.28 -20.32 12.53
CA LYS A 313 0.53 -19.42 13.42
C LYS A 313 -0.96 -19.58 13.23
#